data_AF-A0A7S2RNL1-F1
#
_entry.id   AF-A0A7S2RNL1-F1
#
_cell.length_a   1.000
_cell.length_b   1.000
_cell.length_c   1.000
_cell.angle_alpha   90.00
_cell.angle_beta   90.00
_cell.angle_gamma   90.00
#
_symmetry.space_group_name_H-M   'P 1'
#
loop_
_entity.id
_entity.type
_entity.pdbx_description
1 polymer ?
#
loop_
_entity_poly.entity_id
_entity_poly.type
_entity_poly.pdbx_seq_one_letter_code
_entity_poly.pdbx_strand_id
1 'polypeptide(L)'
;YAERNFKFSEATKMYEIAIAGQANMTPQSLSSNRYALPKIRLGSCLKELAQYKESEKILTQCLEEAEKDAKNEGGDEMTLVHALTAMASLHQAQSHYKIATELYKKALPISRQ
;
A
#
# COMPACT_ATOMS: atom_id res chain seq x y z
N TYR A 1 -23.58 4.12 5.74
CA TYR A 1 -22.48 3.30 6.31
C TYR A 1 -22.49 1.87 5.80
N ALA A 2 -23.61 1.14 5.83
CA ALA A 2 -23.70 -0.25 5.35
C ALA A 2 -23.27 -0.43 3.88
N GLU A 3 -23.77 0.39 2.96
CA GLU A 3 -23.40 0.30 1.53
C GLU A 3 -21.91 0.56 1.27
N ARG A 4 -21.31 1.47 2.03
CA ARG A 4 -19.90 1.82 1.90
C ARG A 4 -19.01 0.66 2.37
N ASN A 5 -19.35 0.04 3.50
CA ASN A 5 -18.66 -1.14 4.00
C ASN A 5 -18.83 -2.35 3.06
N PHE A 6 -20.02 -2.51 2.47
CA PHE A 6 -20.26 -3.56 1.48
C PHE A 6 -19.34 -3.41 0.26
N LYS A 7 -19.25 -2.19 -0.30
CA LYS A 7 -18.37 -1.89 -1.44
C LYS A 7 -16.89 -2.12 -1.13
N PHE A 8 -16.43 -1.75 0.07
CA PHE A 8 -15.04 -2.03 0.46
C PHE A 8 -14.79 -3.51 0.70
N SER A 9 -15.74 -4.24 1.26
CA SER A 9 -15.64 -5.70 1.43
C SER A 9 -15.52 -6.42 0.09
N GLU A 10 -16.30 -6.00 -0.90
CA GLU A 10 -16.20 -6.50 -2.27
C GLU A 10 -14.84 -6.14 -2.91
N ALA A 11 -14.41 -4.87 -2.78
CA ALA A 11 -13.13 -4.42 -3.31
C ALA A 11 -11.95 -5.18 -2.70
N THR A 12 -11.95 -5.44 -1.39
CA THR A 12 -10.91 -6.24 -0.70
C THR A 12 -10.77 -7.61 -1.36
N LYS A 13 -11.87 -8.33 -1.59
CA LYS A 13 -11.85 -9.64 -2.25
C LYS A 13 -11.27 -9.57 -3.67
N MET A 14 -11.66 -8.54 -4.43
CA MET A 14 -11.14 -8.35 -5.79
C MET A 14 -9.63 -8.09 -5.80
N TYR A 15 -9.11 -7.31 -4.85
CA TYR A 15 -7.67 -7.08 -4.71
C TYR A 15 -6.92 -8.32 -4.23
N GLU A 16 -7.48 -9.11 -3.32
CA GLU A 16 -6.89 -10.39 -2.91
C GLU A 16 -6.76 -11.36 -4.10
N ILE A 17 -7.79 -11.45 -4.95
CA ILE A 17 -7.75 -12.25 -6.18
C ILE A 17 -6.67 -11.71 -7.13
N ALA A 18 -6.56 -10.39 -7.28
CA ALA A 18 -5.53 -9.78 -8.13
C ALA A 18 -4.12 -10.12 -7.62
N ILE A 19 -3.88 -10.04 -6.31
CA ILE A 19 -2.60 -10.38 -5.68
C ILE A 19 -2.29 -11.88 -5.82
N ALA A 20 -3.29 -12.74 -5.62
CA ALA A 20 -3.14 -14.19 -5.81
C ALA A 20 -2.82 -14.55 -7.28
N GLY A 21 -3.44 -13.84 -8.24
CA GLY A 21 -3.13 -13.98 -9.65
C GLY A 21 -1.68 -13.61 -9.99
N GLN A 22 -1.11 -12.63 -9.30
CA GLN A 22 0.30 -12.23 -9.46
C GLN A 22 1.29 -13.25 -8.94
N ALA A 23 0.93 -14.04 -7.91
CA ALA A 23 1.79 -15.11 -7.40
C ALA A 23 2.08 -16.20 -8.45
N ASN A 24 1.22 -16.32 -9.47
CA ASN A 24 1.39 -17.24 -10.59
C ASN A 24 2.12 -16.61 -11.80
N MET A 25 2.47 -15.32 -11.74
CA MET A 25 3.18 -14.61 -12.80
C MET A 25 4.67 -14.55 -12.51
N THR A 26 5.50 -14.65 -13.55
CA THR A 26 6.96 -14.63 -13.38
C THR A 26 7.45 -13.27 -12.86
N PRO A 27 8.30 -13.21 -11.82
CA PRO A 27 8.80 -11.97 -11.22
C PRO A 27 9.48 -11.02 -12.22
N GLN A 28 9.99 -11.57 -13.32
CA GLN A 28 10.82 -10.87 -14.30
C GLN A 28 10.02 -10.09 -15.37
N SER A 29 8.69 -10.19 -15.38
CA SER A 29 7.82 -9.51 -16.39
C SER A 29 6.93 -8.40 -15.84
N LEU A 30 6.84 -8.28 -14.51
CA LEU A 30 5.97 -7.31 -13.84
C LEU A 30 6.82 -6.18 -13.27
N SER A 31 6.52 -4.94 -13.65
CA SER A 31 7.07 -3.77 -12.97
C SER A 31 6.64 -3.77 -11.50
N SER A 32 7.53 -3.33 -10.61
CA SER A 32 7.28 -3.19 -9.16
C SER A 32 5.93 -2.56 -8.83
N ASN A 33 5.53 -1.56 -9.63
CA ASN A 33 4.24 -0.90 -9.54
C ASN A 33 3.05 -1.85 -9.68
N ARG A 34 3.09 -2.78 -10.65
CA ARG A 34 1.99 -3.70 -10.90
C ARG A 34 1.74 -4.63 -9.71
N TYR A 35 2.80 -5.00 -8.99
CA TYR A 35 2.70 -5.87 -7.81
C TYR A 35 2.29 -5.12 -6.53
N ALA A 36 2.83 -3.92 -6.34
CA ALA A 36 2.62 -3.14 -5.12
C ALA A 36 1.27 -2.42 -5.07
N LEU A 37 0.79 -1.89 -6.21
CA LEU A 37 -0.42 -1.06 -6.23
C LEU A 37 -1.67 -1.80 -5.70
N PRO A 38 -1.97 -3.05 -6.09
CA PRO A 38 -3.10 -3.79 -5.51
C PRO A 38 -2.99 -3.97 -3.99
N LYS A 39 -1.78 -4.21 -3.46
CA LYS A 39 -1.53 -4.32 -2.01
C LYS A 39 -1.81 -3.00 -1.29
N ILE A 40 -1.39 -1.87 -1.86
CA ILE A 40 -1.65 -0.52 -1.32
C ILE A 40 -3.16 -0.23 -1.29
N ARG A 41 -3.87 -0.58 -2.37
CA ARG A 41 -5.33 -0.43 -2.45
C ARG A 41 -6.05 -1.32 -1.47
N LEU A 42 -5.61 -2.57 -1.31
CA LEU A 42 -6.12 -3.50 -0.30
C LEU A 42 -5.96 -2.95 1.11
N GLY A 43 -4.76 -2.46 1.47
CA GLY A 43 -4.53 -1.79 2.75
C GLY A 43 -5.48 -0.60 2.96
N SER A 44 -5.67 0.22 1.93
CA SER A 44 -6.61 1.35 2.00
C SER A 44 -8.06 0.91 2.23
N CYS A 45 -8.52 -0.18 1.60
CA CYS A 45 -9.85 -0.74 1.82
C CYS A 45 -9.99 -1.30 3.25
N LEU A 46 -8.99 -2.03 3.74
CA LEU A 46 -8.97 -2.57 5.11
C LEU A 46 -9.00 -1.46 6.16
N LYS A 47 -8.31 -0.35 5.92
CA LYS A 47 -8.39 0.87 6.75
C LYS A 47 -9.82 1.40 6.82
N GLU A 48 -10.53 1.50 5.69
CA GLU A 48 -11.92 1.97 5.64
C GLU A 48 -12.90 1.00 6.34
N LEU A 49 -12.56 -0.29 6.38
CA LEU A 49 -13.28 -1.32 7.13
C LEU A 49 -12.88 -1.38 8.62
N ALA A 50 -12.02 -0.46 9.10
CA ALA A 50 -11.44 -0.46 10.44
C ALA A 50 -10.62 -1.72 10.79
N GLN A 51 -10.22 -2.51 9.79
CA GLN A 51 -9.34 -3.68 9.92
C GLN A 51 -7.87 -3.23 9.96
N TYR A 52 -7.52 -2.42 10.95
CA TYR A 52 -6.23 -1.73 10.97
C TYR A 52 -5.02 -2.67 11.04
N LYS A 53 -5.11 -3.77 11.79
CA LYS A 53 -4.01 -4.75 11.93
C LYS A 53 -3.67 -5.43 10.60
N GLU A 54 -4.68 -5.81 9.83
CA GLU A 54 -4.49 -6.43 8.51
C GLU A 54 -3.96 -5.41 7.50
N SER A 55 -4.51 -4.19 7.55
CA SER A 55 -3.99 -3.08 6.75
C SER A 55 -2.51 -2.82 7.03
N GLU A 56 -2.11 -2.78 8.30
CA GLU A 56 -0.73 -2.51 8.70
C GLU A 56 0.21 -3.60 8.18
N LYS A 57 -0.18 -4.87 8.30
CA LYS A 57 0.60 -6.02 7.82
C LYS A 57 0.84 -5.94 6.32
N ILE A 58 -0.22 -5.70 5.53
CA ILE A 58 -0.12 -5.65 4.06
C ILE A 58 0.69 -4.42 3.61
N LEU A 59 0.46 -3.25 4.22
CA LEU A 59 1.18 -2.03 3.87
C LEU A 59 2.66 -2.10 4.27
N THR A 60 2.99 -2.75 5.39
CA THR A 60 4.39 -2.95 5.81
C THR A 60 5.14 -3.83 4.82
N GLN A 61 4.56 -4.95 4.41
CA GLN A 61 5.16 -5.82 3.39
C GLN A 61 5.37 -5.07 2.07
N CYS A 62 4.37 -4.31 1.64
CA CYS A 62 4.46 -3.51 0.42
C CYS A 62 5.54 -2.42 0.52
N LEU A 63 5.71 -1.81 1.70
CA LEU A 63 6.73 -0.80 1.93
C LEU A 63 8.14 -1.39 1.86
N GLU A 64 8.37 -2.55 2.49
CA GLU A 64 9.67 -3.24 2.44
C GLU A 64 10.07 -3.64 1.01
N GLU A 65 9.09 -4.10 0.21
CA GLU A 65 9.29 -4.40 -1.21
C GLU A 65 9.61 -3.13 -2.00
N ALA A 66 8.84 -2.07 -1.81
CA ALA A 66 9.04 -0.78 -2.48
C ALA A 66 10.37 -0.12 -2.13
N GLU A 67 10.82 -0.22 -0.87
CA GLU A 67 12.12 0.29 -0.44
C GLU A 67 13.30 -0.47 -1.05
N LYS A 68 13.14 -1.78 -1.30
CA LYS A 68 14.15 -2.57 -2.02
C LYS A 68 14.19 -2.19 -3.49
N ASP A 69 13.02 -2.06 -4.11
CA ASP A 69 12.92 -1.73 -5.53
C ASP A 69 13.43 -0.32 -5.83
N ALA A 70 13.12 0.67 -4.98
CA ALA A 70 13.62 2.05 -5.13
C ALA A 70 15.16 2.15 -5.05
N LYS A 71 15.84 1.18 -4.42
CA LYS A 71 17.31 1.15 -4.36
C LYS A 71 17.97 0.54 -5.60
N ASN A 72 17.19 -0.13 -6.45
CA ASN A 72 17.70 -0.74 -7.67
C ASN A 72 17.81 0.32 -8.78
N GLU A 73 18.82 0.20 -9.65
CA GLU A 73 18.93 1.06 -10.83
C GLU A 73 17.70 0.89 -11.74
N GLY A 74 16.96 1.97 -11.98
CA GLY A 74 15.69 1.94 -12.73
C GLY A 74 14.47 1.52 -11.92
N GLY A 75 14.58 1.46 -10.58
CA GLY A 75 13.47 1.22 -9.67
C GLY A 75 12.37 2.28 -9.71
N ASP A 76 11.15 1.89 -9.34
CA ASP A 76 10.00 2.79 -9.26
C ASP A 76 9.85 3.41 -7.86
N GLU A 77 10.45 4.58 -7.67
CA GLU A 77 10.32 5.34 -6.42
C GLU A 77 8.89 5.83 -6.14
N MET A 78 8.04 5.94 -7.16
CA MET A 78 6.65 6.39 -6.97
C MET A 78 5.83 5.35 -6.18
N THR A 79 6.17 4.07 -6.34
CA THR A 79 5.58 3.00 -5.53
C THR A 79 5.91 3.17 -4.04
N LEU A 80 7.14 3.59 -3.71
CA LEU A 80 7.55 3.89 -2.34
C LEU A 80 6.77 5.08 -1.75
N VAL A 81 6.55 6.15 -2.53
CA VAL A 81 5.72 7.29 -2.13
C VAL A 81 4.30 6.85 -1.79
N HIS A 82 3.68 6.03 -2.64
CA HIS A 82 2.32 5.55 -2.42
C HIS A 82 2.22 4.67 -1.16
N ALA A 83 3.18 3.77 -0.93
CA ALA A 83 3.21 2.91 0.24
C ALA A 83 3.36 3.72 1.54
N LEU A 84 4.30 4.69 1.57
CA LEU A 84 4.49 5.59 2.71
C LEU A 84 3.23 6.41 3.03
N THR A 85 2.58 6.95 1.99
CA THR A 85 1.37 7.77 2.13
C THR A 85 0.19 6.93 2.65
N ALA A 86 0.04 5.69 2.17
CA ALA A 86 -0.99 4.78 2.64
C ALA A 86 -0.78 4.37 4.10
N MET A 87 0.47 4.07 4.50
CA MET A 87 0.83 3.77 5.89
C MET A 87 0.59 4.98 6.80
N ALA A 88 0.92 6.20 6.35
CA ALA A 88 0.64 7.42 7.08
C ALA A 88 -0.87 7.64 7.28
N SER A 89 -1.66 7.39 6.23
CA SER A 89 -3.12 7.48 6.27
C SER A 89 -3.73 6.46 7.23
N LEU A 90 -3.17 5.24 7.30
CA LEU A 90 -3.57 4.23 8.28
C LEU A 90 -3.31 4.71 9.71
N HIS A 91 -2.11 5.20 9.99
CA HIS A 91 -1.78 5.74 11.31
C HIS A 91 -2.65 6.95 11.67
N GLN A 92 -3.01 7.79 10.70
CA GLN A 92 -3.95 8.89 10.92
C GLN A 92 -5.34 8.38 11.33
N ALA A 93 -5.86 7.33 10.69
CA ALA A 93 -7.13 6.71 11.06
C ALA A 93 -7.12 6.12 12.48
N GLN A 94 -5.94 5.70 12.96
CA GLN A 94 -5.71 5.24 14.32
C GLN A 94 -5.35 6.37 15.32
N SER A 95 -5.41 7.64 14.90
CA SER A 95 -4.99 8.82 15.69
C SER A 95 -3.50 8.86 16.06
N HIS A 96 -2.65 8.08 15.39
CA HIS A 96 -1.19 8.06 15.55
C HIS A 96 -0.52 9.17 14.71
N TYR A 97 -0.92 10.42 14.91
CA TYR A 97 -0.51 11.56 14.06
C TYR A 97 1.00 11.82 14.03
N LYS A 98 1.73 11.52 15.11
CA LYS A 98 3.20 11.65 15.14
C LYS A 98 3.85 10.72 14.11
N ILE A 99 3.44 9.45 14.09
CA ILE A 99 3.96 8.44 13.14
C ILE A 99 3.56 8.82 11.72
N ALA A 100 2.30 9.20 11.50
CA ALA A 100 1.82 9.64 10.19
C ALA A 100 2.62 10.82 9.63
N THR A 101 2.94 11.81 10.47
CA THR A 101 3.72 12.99 10.08
C THR A 101 5.13 12.62 9.62
N GLU A 102 5.81 11.73 10.36
CA GLU A 102 7.15 11.28 9.99
C GLU A 102 7.14 10.47 8.69
N LEU A 103 6.12 9.65 8.46
CA LEU A 103 5.94 8.92 7.20
C LEU A 103 5.71 9.88 6.01
N TYR A 104 4.86 10.90 6.16
CA TYR A 104 4.66 11.91 5.12
C TYR A 104 5.95 12.69 4.83
N LYS A 105 6.74 13.04 5.85
CA LYS A 105 8.03 13.71 5.66
C LYS A 105 9.01 12.88 4.84
N LYS A 106 8.99 11.55 5.01
CA LYS A 106 9.80 10.63 4.19
C LYS A 106 9.35 10.58 2.74
N ALA A 107 8.03 10.65 2.49
CA ALA A 107 7.47 10.61 1.13
C ALA A 107 7.67 11.92 0.34
N LEU A 108 7.68 13.07 1.02
CA LEU A 108 7.77 14.39 0.39
C LEU A 108 8.99 14.61 -0.53
N PRO A 109 10.25 14.30 -0.15
CA PRO A 109 11.40 14.54 -1.02
C PRO A 109 11.37 13.68 -2.28
N ILE A 110 10.87 12.44 -2.17
CA ILE A 110 10.76 11.49 -3.29
C ILE A 110 9.69 11.96 -4.28
N SER A 111 8.54 12.43 -3.78
CA SER A 111 7.44 12.94 -4.62
C SER A 111 7.75 14.25 -5.35
N ARG A 112 8.85 14.93 -5.02
CA ARG A 112 9.22 16.24 -5.56
C ARG A 112 10.35 16.18 -6.59
N GLN A 113 10.98 15.02 -6.78
CA GLN A 113 11.95 14.79 -7.85
C GLN A 113 11.25 14.69 -9.21
#